data_AF-A0A6C0IVP1-F1
#
_entry.id   AF-A0A6C0IVP1-F1
#
_cell.length_a   1.000
_cell.length_b   1.000
_cell.length_c   1.000
_cell.angle_alpha   90.00
_cell.angle_beta   90.00
_cell.angle_gamma   90.00
#
_symmetry.space_group_name_H-M   'P 1'
#
loop_
_entity.id
_entity.type
_entity.pdbx_description
1 polymer ?
#
loop_
_entity_poly.entity_id
_entity_poly.type
_entity_poly.pdbx_seq_one_letter_code
_entity_poly.pdbx_strand_id
1 'polypeptide(L)'
;MNPHINDNVFSFVENNESNIDKLQKDIKVEDVDKNDDEDDIDDDEFKCKECSTVQGLNNCELCDKENICEECYGQGGDYGPNEIWVCNDCLPTCLVCNSKLYTVHDTCCGNGRSDMTDEDDNENIVVCEECNKHVDCYKDNIHILYKGESNNISEELVLCTMCFQDMEDDLIQKDYKCDEWEDDDDTE
;
A
#
# COMPACT_ATOMS: atom_id res chain seq x y z
N MET A 1 40.56 -45.05 36.93
CA MET A 1 40.99 -44.54 38.26
C MET A 1 39.99 -43.47 38.66
N ASN A 2 39.14 -43.78 39.63
CA ASN A 2 38.46 -42.80 40.50
C ASN A 2 39.23 -42.80 41.84
N PRO A 3 38.99 -41.93 42.84
CA PRO A 3 37.99 -40.85 42.98
C PRO A 3 38.63 -39.53 43.50
N HIS A 4 37.91 -38.41 43.62
CA HIS A 4 37.27 -37.89 44.87
C HIS A 4 37.10 -36.36 44.65
N ILE A 5 36.11 -35.58 45.09
CA ILE A 5 34.96 -35.60 46.02
C ILE A 5 34.12 -34.38 45.55
N ASN A 6 32.86 -34.51 45.15
CA ASN A 6 31.61 -34.53 45.94
C ASN A 6 31.30 -33.24 46.71
N ASP A 7 30.05 -32.79 46.56
CA ASP A 7 29.20 -31.97 47.44
C ASP A 7 28.49 -30.86 46.64
N ASN A 8 27.18 -30.65 46.68
CA ASN A 8 26.06 -31.39 47.25
C ASN A 8 24.78 -30.70 46.75
N VAL A 9 23.76 -31.49 46.40
CA VAL A 9 22.31 -31.30 46.67
C VAL A 9 21.63 -29.98 46.25
N PHE A 10 20.70 -29.95 45.30
CA PHE A 10 19.33 -30.50 45.20
C PHE A 10 18.25 -29.43 45.42
N SER A 11 17.31 -29.43 44.47
CA SER A 11 16.04 -28.71 44.26
C SER A 11 15.20 -28.26 45.46
N PHE A 12 14.47 -27.15 45.28
CA PHE A 12 13.04 -26.87 45.59
C PHE A 12 12.86 -25.32 45.60
N VAL A 13 11.76 -24.63 45.29
CA VAL A 13 10.42 -24.87 44.74
C VAL A 13 9.74 -23.48 44.65
N GLU A 14 8.83 -23.34 43.67
CA GLU A 14 7.61 -22.51 43.60
C GLU A 14 7.61 -21.01 44.04
N ASN A 15 7.18 -20.19 43.07
CA ASN A 15 6.14 -19.14 43.15
C ASN A 15 5.89 -18.45 44.51
N ASN A 16 6.14 -17.14 44.54
CA ASN A 16 5.42 -16.21 45.41
C ASN A 16 5.19 -14.87 44.68
N GLU A 17 4.05 -14.78 44.00
CA GLU A 17 3.37 -13.50 43.77
C GLU A 17 2.84 -12.99 45.12
N SER A 18 3.55 -12.06 45.75
CA SER A 18 2.96 -11.07 46.66
C SER A 18 4.05 -10.10 47.13
N ASN A 19 4.18 -8.93 46.48
CA ASN A 19 4.56 -7.65 47.09
C ASN A 19 4.74 -6.53 46.04
N ILE A 20 3.77 -6.38 45.12
CA ILE A 20 3.59 -5.12 44.38
C ILE A 20 2.71 -4.22 45.24
N ASP A 21 3.28 -3.72 46.35
CA ASP A 21 2.75 -2.59 47.11
C ASP A 21 3.74 -2.27 48.24
N LYS A 22 4.70 -1.36 47.98
CA LYS A 22 5.49 -0.53 48.94
C LYS A 22 6.91 -0.12 48.50
N LEU A 23 7.23 -0.08 47.20
CA LEU A 23 8.45 0.58 46.72
C LEU A 23 8.13 1.71 45.74
N GLN A 24 7.18 2.58 46.13
CA GLN A 24 7.16 3.98 45.73
C GLN A 24 7.85 4.80 46.82
N LYS A 25 9.17 4.95 46.72
CA LYS A 25 9.87 6.16 47.16
C LYS A 25 11.32 6.11 46.73
N ASP A 26 11.71 7.14 46.00
CA ASP A 26 13.07 7.65 45.89
C ASP A 26 14.02 6.95 44.91
N ILE A 27 13.57 6.69 43.67
CA ILE A 27 14.46 6.83 42.52
C ILE A 27 14.22 8.23 41.95
N LYS A 28 14.99 9.21 42.43
CA LYS A 28 15.25 10.42 41.65
C LYS A 28 16.08 9.96 40.46
N VAL A 29 15.44 9.79 39.31
CA VAL A 29 16.16 9.83 38.04
C VAL A 29 16.66 11.27 37.96
N GLU A 30 17.94 11.45 38.24
CA GLU A 30 18.60 12.74 38.03
C GLU A 30 18.57 13.01 36.53
N ASP A 31 17.85 14.07 36.14
CA ASP A 31 17.92 14.69 34.83
C ASP A 31 19.38 15.11 34.56
N VAL A 32 20.11 14.27 33.86
CA VAL A 32 21.44 14.52 33.29
C VAL A 32 21.33 13.99 31.86
N ASP A 33 21.27 14.79 30.81
CA ASP A 33 22.18 15.88 30.48
C ASP A 33 21.45 16.86 29.56
N LYS A 34 21.29 18.13 29.99
CA LYS A 34 21.00 19.23 29.07
C LYS A 34 22.32 19.66 28.45
N ASN A 35 22.76 18.94 27.43
CA ASN A 35 23.57 19.58 26.40
C ASN A 35 22.57 20.26 25.46
N ASP A 36 22.12 21.44 25.90
CA ASP A 36 21.67 22.50 25.00
C ASP A 36 22.90 22.96 24.21
N ASP A 37 23.41 22.10 23.34
CA ASP A 37 24.05 22.59 22.13
C ASP A 37 22.87 23.13 21.29
N GLU A 38 22.53 24.39 21.56
CA GLU A 38 21.85 25.28 20.60
C GLU A 38 22.78 25.43 19.38
N ASP A 39 23.05 24.30 18.71
CA ASP A 39 23.49 24.31 17.33
C ASP A 39 22.37 25.06 16.57
N ASP A 40 22.74 25.98 15.68
CA ASP A 40 21.85 26.67 14.75
C ASP A 40 21.15 25.62 13.85
N ILE A 41 20.20 24.85 14.40
CA ILE A 41 19.30 24.00 13.64
C ILE A 41 18.39 24.94 12.88
N ASP A 42 18.32 24.74 11.57
CA ASP A 42 17.46 25.56 10.71
C ASP A 42 16.00 25.47 11.18
N ASP A 43 15.21 26.51 10.94
CA ASP A 43 13.78 26.53 11.26
C ASP A 43 13.03 25.39 10.54
N ASP A 44 13.62 24.87 9.45
CA ASP A 44 13.12 23.75 8.65
C ASP A 44 13.74 22.38 9.03
N GLU A 45 14.46 22.26 10.15
CA GLU A 45 15.08 21.03 10.63
C GLU A 45 14.69 20.67 12.08
N PHE A 46 14.84 19.39 12.44
CA PHE A 46 14.73 18.91 13.81
C PHE A 46 15.83 17.90 14.15
N LYS A 47 16.17 17.81 15.44
CA LYS A 47 17.10 16.82 15.98
C LYS A 47 16.35 15.66 16.62
N CYS A 48 16.57 14.45 16.13
CA CYS A 48 15.99 13.24 16.70
C CYS A 48 16.49 13.03 18.15
N LYS A 49 15.57 12.76 19.07
CA LYS A 49 15.90 12.54 20.50
C LYS A 49 16.59 11.20 20.77
N GLU A 50 16.44 10.22 19.89
CA GLU A 50 16.98 8.86 20.10
C GLU A 50 18.38 8.71 19.51
N CYS A 51 18.57 9.10 18.25
CA CYS A 51 19.84 8.92 17.55
C CYS A 51 20.63 10.21 17.33
N SER A 52 20.09 11.36 17.74
CA SER A 52 20.70 12.70 17.55
C SER A 52 20.92 13.13 16.09
N THR A 53 20.36 12.40 15.13
CA THR A 53 20.39 12.80 13.71
C THR A 53 19.56 14.06 13.51
N VAL A 54 20.10 15.02 12.75
CA VAL A 54 19.37 16.21 12.29
C VAL A 54 18.79 15.94 10.91
N GLN A 55 17.49 16.23 10.74
CA GLN A 55 16.72 15.95 9.53
C GLN A 55 15.74 17.09 9.28
N GLY A 56 15.28 17.25 8.02
CA GLY A 56 14.24 18.21 7.69
C GLY A 56 12.92 17.90 8.42
N LEU A 57 12.16 18.94 8.77
CA LEU A 57 10.82 18.79 9.32
C LEU A 57 9.94 17.96 8.37
N ASN A 58 9.15 17.07 8.95
CA ASN A 58 8.19 16.25 8.21
C ASN A 58 6.90 16.08 9.02
N ASN A 59 5.78 15.90 8.34
CA ASN A 59 4.48 15.64 8.95
C ASN A 59 3.76 14.55 8.16
N CYS A 60 3.40 13.46 8.83
CA CYS A 60 2.64 12.39 8.20
C CYS A 60 1.17 12.78 8.04
N GLU A 61 0.73 12.99 6.81
CA GLU A 61 -0.64 13.43 6.49
C GLU A 61 -1.73 12.39 6.81
N LEU A 62 -1.38 11.16 7.21
CA LEU A 62 -2.33 10.11 7.59
C LEU A 62 -2.48 9.91 9.10
N CYS A 63 -1.47 10.27 9.89
CA CYS A 63 -1.50 10.06 11.34
C CYS A 63 -1.09 11.28 12.16
N ASP A 64 -0.86 12.42 11.51
CA ASP A 64 -0.51 13.73 12.09
C ASP A 64 0.73 13.69 12.99
N LYS A 65 1.59 12.69 12.79
CA LYS A 65 2.86 12.59 13.50
C LYS A 65 3.88 13.49 12.80
N GLU A 66 4.42 14.42 13.57
CA GLU A 66 5.45 15.35 13.14
C GLU A 66 6.85 14.85 13.51
N ASN A 67 7.85 15.27 12.74
CA ASN A 67 9.27 15.14 13.04
C ASN A 67 9.68 13.69 13.32
N ILE A 68 9.26 12.80 12.42
CA ILE A 68 9.55 11.38 12.48
C ILE A 68 10.97 11.17 11.96
N CYS A 69 11.81 10.58 12.79
CA CYS A 69 13.18 10.27 12.41
C CYS A 69 13.23 9.08 11.46
N GLU A 70 13.75 9.30 10.25
CA GLU A 70 13.84 8.27 9.21
C GLU A 70 14.84 7.15 9.54
N GLU A 71 15.86 7.44 10.35
CA GLU A 71 16.85 6.45 10.78
C GLU A 71 16.30 5.51 11.88
N CYS A 72 15.37 6.00 12.70
CA CYS A 72 14.82 5.24 13.82
C CYS A 72 13.53 4.49 13.45
N TYR A 73 12.66 5.14 12.68
CA TYR A 73 11.31 4.63 12.39
C TYR A 73 11.12 4.23 10.91
N GLY A 74 12.18 4.36 10.11
CA GLY A 74 12.18 4.04 8.69
C GLY A 74 11.78 5.23 7.81
N GLN A 75 12.17 5.14 6.54
CA GLN A 75 11.94 6.20 5.57
C GLN A 75 10.46 6.28 5.19
N GLY A 76 9.90 7.48 5.37
CA GLY A 76 8.61 7.83 4.78
C GLY A 76 8.72 8.03 3.27
N GLY A 77 7.67 8.58 2.68
CA GLY A 77 7.73 8.99 1.28
C GLY A 77 6.43 9.60 0.79
N ASP A 78 6.53 10.16 -0.41
CA ASP A 78 5.39 10.75 -1.10
C ASP A 78 4.43 9.64 -1.51
N TYR A 79 3.15 9.86 -1.21
CA TYR A 79 2.09 8.89 -1.35
C TYR A 79 0.85 9.55 -1.94
N GLY A 80 0.03 8.81 -2.69
CA GLY A 80 -1.21 9.35 -3.24
C GLY A 80 -1.05 10.06 -4.59
N PRO A 81 -2.18 10.42 -5.23
CA PRO A 81 -2.18 11.26 -6.43
C PRO A 81 -1.74 12.70 -6.17
N ASN A 82 -1.74 13.12 -4.90
CA ASN A 82 -1.33 14.45 -4.46
C ASN A 82 0.11 14.48 -3.90
N GLU A 83 0.84 13.36 -3.96
CA GLU A 83 2.21 13.24 -3.46
C GLU A 83 2.36 13.74 -2.01
N ILE A 84 1.42 13.34 -1.14
CA ILE A 84 1.45 13.69 0.28
C ILE A 84 2.56 12.89 0.98
N TRP A 85 3.33 13.54 1.86
CA TRP A 85 4.32 12.80 2.63
C TRP A 85 3.65 11.97 3.72
N VAL A 86 3.98 10.68 3.79
CA VAL A 86 3.50 9.76 4.83
C VAL A 86 4.65 8.99 5.45
N CYS A 87 4.52 8.66 6.73
CA CYS A 87 5.54 7.92 7.45
C CYS A 87 5.61 6.45 7.01
N ASN A 88 6.75 5.83 7.28
CA ASN A 88 7.00 4.43 6.96
C ASN A 88 5.89 3.48 7.47
N ASP A 89 5.36 3.71 8.67
CA ASP A 89 4.30 2.88 9.24
C ASP A 89 2.99 2.97 8.45
N CYS A 90 2.65 4.17 7.97
CA CYS A 90 1.43 4.45 7.23
C CYS A 90 1.53 4.09 5.74
N LEU A 91 2.75 3.88 5.21
CA LEU A 91 2.90 3.40 3.85
C LEU A 91 2.25 2.01 3.69
N PRO A 92 1.42 1.84 2.65
CA PRO A 92 0.79 0.56 2.35
C PRO A 92 1.82 -0.49 1.93
N THR A 93 1.37 -1.74 1.93
CA THR A 93 2.21 -2.90 1.64
C THR A 93 1.60 -3.75 0.55
N CYS A 94 2.44 -4.40 -0.25
CA CYS A 94 1.98 -5.41 -1.19
C CYS A 94 1.47 -6.64 -0.44
N LEU A 95 0.29 -7.15 -0.79
CA LEU A 95 -0.32 -8.29 -0.12
C LEU A 95 0.44 -9.61 -0.32
N VAL A 96 1.33 -9.69 -1.31
CA VAL A 96 2.11 -10.90 -1.61
C VAL A 96 3.46 -10.90 -0.92
N CYS A 97 4.26 -9.85 -1.12
CA CYS A 97 5.64 -9.77 -0.63
C CYS A 97 5.81 -8.90 0.62
N ASN A 98 4.75 -8.25 1.08
CA ASN A 98 4.72 -7.36 2.25
C ASN A 98 5.71 -6.19 2.17
N SER A 99 6.18 -5.85 0.97
CA SER A 99 7.07 -4.71 0.74
C SER A 99 6.30 -3.40 0.76
N LYS A 100 6.93 -2.34 1.27
CA LYS A 100 6.36 -0.99 1.31
C LYS A 100 6.16 -0.42 -0.09
N LEU A 101 5.01 0.22 -0.30
CA LEU A 101 4.59 0.76 -1.58
C LEU A 101 4.51 2.28 -1.49
N TYR A 102 5.27 2.95 -2.36
CA TYR A 102 5.38 4.40 -2.44
C TYR A 102 4.51 4.99 -3.55
N THR A 103 3.66 4.16 -4.17
CA THR A 103 2.77 4.57 -5.25
C THR A 103 1.37 4.05 -4.97
N VAL A 104 0.36 4.80 -5.40
CA VAL A 104 -1.05 4.37 -5.36
C VAL A 104 -1.35 3.20 -6.29
N HIS A 105 -0.55 3.04 -7.34
CA HIS A 105 -0.74 1.97 -8.32
C HIS A 105 -0.17 0.65 -7.80
N ASP A 106 -0.90 -0.45 -8.03
CA ASP A 106 -0.40 -1.80 -7.79
C ASP A 106 0.60 -2.22 -8.88
N THR A 107 1.83 -1.73 -8.75
CA THR A 107 2.93 -2.02 -9.68
C THR A 107 3.88 -3.10 -9.16
N CYS A 108 3.65 -3.62 -7.95
CA CYS A 108 4.59 -4.53 -7.29
C CYS A 108 4.42 -5.99 -7.75
N CYS A 109 3.35 -6.65 -7.31
CA CYS A 109 3.06 -8.06 -7.64
C CYS A 109 1.71 -8.23 -8.33
N GLY A 110 0.90 -7.17 -8.50
CA GLY A 110 -0.39 -7.22 -9.21
C GLY A 110 -1.47 -8.03 -8.47
N ASN A 111 -1.41 -8.08 -7.14
CA ASN A 111 -2.31 -8.86 -6.29
C ASN A 111 -2.90 -8.01 -5.15
N GLY A 112 -2.91 -6.69 -5.32
CA GLY A 112 -3.47 -5.75 -4.38
C GLY A 112 -2.51 -5.25 -3.31
N ARG A 113 -3.04 -4.27 -2.57
CA ARG A 113 -2.33 -3.44 -1.60
C ARG A 113 -3.10 -3.47 -0.28
N SER A 114 -2.39 -3.28 0.84
CA SER A 114 -3.01 -3.38 2.18
C SER A 114 -4.00 -2.27 2.51
N ASP A 115 -4.02 -1.19 1.73
CA ASP A 115 -4.92 -0.05 1.86
C ASP A 115 -6.05 -0.04 0.83
N MET A 116 -6.09 -1.00 -0.09
CA MET A 116 -7.21 -1.17 -1.01
C MET A 116 -8.43 -1.64 -0.22
N THR A 117 -9.53 -0.93 -0.37
CA THR A 117 -10.84 -1.36 0.11
C THR A 117 -11.58 -2.05 -1.04
N ASP A 118 -12.41 -3.06 -0.74
CA ASP A 118 -13.20 -3.77 -1.76
C ASP A 118 -14.16 -2.84 -2.54
N GLU A 119 -14.34 -1.59 -2.09
CA GLU A 119 -15.18 -0.56 -2.70
C GLU A 119 -14.46 0.21 -3.83
N ASP A 120 -13.12 0.35 -3.79
CA ASP A 120 -12.37 1.17 -4.76
C ASP A 120 -12.14 0.46 -6.11
N ASP A 121 -12.14 -0.87 -6.15
CA ASP A 121 -11.68 -1.65 -7.30
C ASP A 121 -12.79 -2.10 -8.27
N ASN A 122 -14.08 -1.96 -7.94
CA ASN A 122 -15.13 -2.67 -8.70
C ASN A 122 -15.99 -1.83 -9.65
N GLU A 123 -16.02 -0.50 -9.53
CA GLU A 123 -16.93 0.29 -10.39
C GLU A 123 -16.36 0.53 -11.80
N ASN A 124 -15.03 0.48 -11.96
CA ASN A 124 -14.36 0.89 -13.20
C ASN A 124 -13.68 -0.27 -13.93
N ILE A 125 -13.75 -1.48 -13.37
CA ILE A 125 -13.14 -2.67 -13.96
C ILE A 125 -14.23 -3.48 -14.67
N VAL A 126 -14.12 -3.59 -15.99
CA VAL A 126 -14.96 -4.50 -16.80
C VAL A 126 -14.16 -5.74 -17.18
N VAL A 127 -14.86 -6.85 -17.40
CA VAL A 127 -14.23 -8.11 -17.81
C VAL A 127 -14.43 -8.27 -19.31
N CYS A 128 -13.33 -8.43 -20.05
CA CYS A 128 -13.40 -8.80 -21.47
C CYS A 128 -14.01 -10.19 -21.60
N GLU A 129 -15.12 -10.31 -22.35
CA GLU A 129 -15.88 -11.55 -22.45
C GLU A 129 -15.15 -12.66 -23.21
N GLU A 130 -14.19 -12.31 -24.07
CA GLU A 130 -13.41 -13.28 -24.82
C GLU A 130 -12.28 -13.90 -23.98
N CYS A 131 -11.45 -13.07 -23.35
CA CYS A 131 -10.24 -13.53 -22.66
C CYS A 131 -10.34 -13.53 -21.12
N ASN A 132 -11.47 -13.09 -20.55
CA ASN A 132 -11.71 -12.92 -19.11
C ASN A 132 -10.68 -12.02 -18.40
N LYS A 133 -10.01 -11.15 -19.16
CA LYS A 133 -9.09 -10.16 -18.59
C LYS A 133 -9.89 -9.02 -17.95
N HIS A 134 -9.46 -8.60 -16.77
CA HIS A 134 -9.98 -7.41 -16.09
C HIS A 134 -9.35 -6.17 -16.75
N VAL A 135 -10.19 -5.23 -17.19
CA VAL A 135 -9.81 -4.04 -17.97
C VAL A 135 -10.32 -2.81 -17.23
N ASP A 136 -9.44 -1.85 -16.97
CA ASP A 136 -9.79 -0.58 -16.31
C ASP A 136 -10.31 0.41 -17.36
N CYS A 137 -11.61 0.72 -17.33
CA CYS A 137 -12.27 1.59 -18.32
C CYS A 137 -11.70 3.02 -18.40
N TYR A 138 -10.97 3.49 -17.38
CA TYR A 138 -10.36 4.82 -17.40
C TYR A 138 -8.94 4.82 -17.98
N LYS A 139 -8.27 3.68 -17.98
CA LYS A 139 -6.88 3.57 -18.43
C LYS A 139 -6.72 2.83 -19.74
N ASP A 140 -7.58 1.84 -19.96
CA ASP A 140 -7.55 0.95 -21.10
C ASP A 140 -8.76 1.21 -22.01
N ASN A 141 -8.55 1.11 -23.31
CA ASN A 141 -9.65 1.20 -24.27
C ASN A 141 -10.44 -0.12 -24.27
N ILE A 142 -11.77 0.01 -24.28
CA ILE A 142 -12.72 -1.10 -24.40
C ILE A 142 -13.62 -0.84 -25.61
N HIS A 143 -14.04 -1.91 -26.27
CA HIS A 143 -14.96 -1.83 -27.41
C HIS A 143 -16.24 -2.58 -27.05
N ILE A 144 -17.37 -1.90 -27.20
CA ILE A 144 -18.69 -2.47 -26.96
C ILE A 144 -19.28 -2.78 -28.34
N LEU A 145 -19.59 -4.06 -28.57
CA LEU A 145 -20.25 -4.51 -29.78
C LEU A 145 -21.66 -4.94 -29.46
N TYR A 146 -22.58 -4.72 -30.39
CA TYR A 146 -23.98 -5.11 -30.23
C TYR A 146 -24.54 -5.72 -31.51
N LYS A 147 -25.63 -6.47 -31.34
CA LYS A 147 -26.49 -6.96 -32.43
C LYS A 147 -27.91 -6.46 -32.25
N GLY A 148 -28.57 -6.21 -33.37
CA GLY A 148 -29.95 -5.74 -33.42
C GLY A 148 -30.08 -4.28 -33.81
N GLU A 149 -31.27 -3.72 -33.59
CA GLU A 149 -31.56 -2.30 -33.80
C GLU A 149 -31.35 -1.54 -32.49
N SER A 150 -31.05 -0.24 -32.57
CA SER A 150 -30.80 0.63 -31.41
C SER A 150 -31.93 0.69 -30.36
N ASN A 151 -33.13 0.20 -30.72
CA ASN A 151 -34.28 0.09 -29.80
C ASN A 151 -34.53 -1.33 -29.27
N ASN A 152 -33.79 -2.34 -29.74
CA ASN A 152 -33.92 -3.74 -29.33
C ASN A 152 -32.60 -4.50 -29.57
N ILE A 153 -31.63 -4.25 -28.69
CA ILE A 153 -30.33 -4.95 -28.69
C ILE A 153 -30.57 -6.39 -28.26
N SER A 154 -30.20 -7.34 -29.11
CA SER A 154 -30.37 -8.78 -28.86
C SER A 154 -29.16 -9.40 -28.16
N GLU A 155 -27.97 -8.90 -28.47
CA GLU A 155 -26.70 -9.36 -27.88
C GLU A 155 -25.77 -8.14 -27.75
N GLU A 156 -25.02 -8.08 -26.66
CA GLU A 156 -23.98 -7.10 -26.37
C GLU A 156 -22.71 -7.88 -25.98
N LEU A 157 -21.54 -7.37 -26.37
CA LEU A 157 -20.25 -7.99 -26.13
C LEU A 157 -19.22 -6.92 -25.79
N VAL A 158 -18.57 -7.06 -24.63
CA VAL A 158 -17.48 -6.16 -24.20
C VAL A 158 -16.12 -6.79 -24.44
N LEU A 159 -15.31 -6.18 -25.30
CA LEU A 159 -13.97 -6.67 -25.65
C LEU A 159 -12.88 -5.66 -25.29
N CYS A 160 -11.73 -6.15 -24.84
CA CYS A 160 -10.52 -5.34 -24.76
C CYS A 160 -9.98 -5.05 -26.17
N THR A 161 -9.24 -3.95 -26.34
CA THR A 161 -8.68 -3.55 -27.64
C THR A 161 -7.89 -4.66 -28.36
N MET A 162 -7.16 -5.50 -27.62
CA MET A 162 -6.43 -6.61 -28.24
C MET A 162 -7.38 -7.64 -28.87
N CYS A 163 -8.39 -8.10 -28.11
CA CYS A 163 -9.37 -9.07 -28.62
C CYS A 163 -10.25 -8.48 -29.72
N PHE A 164 -10.57 -7.19 -29.64
CA PHE A 164 -11.32 -6.50 -30.67
C PHE A 164 -10.55 -6.50 -32.00
N GLN A 165 -9.28 -6.07 -31.98
CA GLN A 165 -8.42 -6.05 -33.17
C GLN A 165 -8.18 -7.45 -33.75
N ASP A 166 -8.01 -8.46 -32.90
CA ASP A 166 -7.76 -9.83 -33.35
C ASP A 166 -8.99 -10.49 -33.99
N MET A 167 -10.21 -10.06 -33.59
CA MET A 167 -11.47 -10.69 -34.01
C MET A 167 -12.35 -9.80 -34.89
N GLU A 168 -11.89 -8.61 -35.28
CA GLU A 168 -12.65 -7.61 -36.03
C GLU A 168 -13.36 -8.21 -37.26
N ASP A 169 -12.62 -8.87 -38.15
CA ASP A 169 -13.17 -9.48 -39.37
C ASP A 169 -14.25 -10.55 -39.06
N ASP A 170 -14.05 -11.33 -38.00
CA ASP A 170 -14.99 -12.37 -37.57
C ASP A 170 -16.25 -11.78 -36.95
N LEU A 171 -16.13 -10.65 -36.25
CA LEU A 171 -17.24 -9.93 -35.62
C LEU A 171 -18.11 -9.25 -36.68
N ILE A 172 -17.50 -8.63 -37.69
CA ILE A 172 -18.21 -8.07 -38.86
C ILE A 172 -18.96 -9.19 -39.60
N GLN A 173 -18.33 -10.33 -39.86
CA GLN A 173 -18.99 -11.48 -40.52
C GLN A 173 -20.16 -12.04 -39.71
N LYS A 174 -20.13 -11.90 -38.38
CA LYS A 174 -21.18 -12.34 -37.47
C LYS A 174 -22.29 -11.30 -37.27
N ASP A 175 -22.28 -10.19 -38.03
CA ASP A 175 -23.27 -9.12 -37.97
C ASP A 175 -23.27 -8.33 -36.65
N TYR A 176 -22.13 -8.30 -35.94
CA TYR A 176 -21.94 -7.34 -34.85
C TYR A 176 -21.74 -5.93 -35.41
N LYS A 177 -22.16 -4.95 -34.64
CA LYS A 177 -21.93 -3.52 -34.89
C LYS A 177 -21.16 -2.92 -33.74
N CYS A 178 -20.30 -1.96 -34.03
CA CYS A 178 -19.57 -1.19 -33.04
C CYS A 178 -19.74 0.29 -33.39
N ASP A 179 -20.04 1.14 -32.41
CA ASP A 179 -20.26 2.58 -32.63
C ASP A 179 -18.98 3.29 -33.15
N GLU A 180 -17.81 2.66 -32.99
CA GLU A 180 -16.53 3.15 -33.51
C GLU A 180 -16.22 2.71 -34.93
N TRP A 181 -16.93 1.72 -35.48
CA TRP A 181 -16.88 1.44 -36.91
C TRP A 181 -17.68 2.54 -37.59
N GLU A 182 -16.97 3.54 -38.13
CA GLU A 182 -17.57 4.52 -39.02
C GLU A 182 -18.34 3.75 -40.09
N ASP A 183 -19.66 3.97 -40.16
CA ASP A 183 -20.40 3.66 -41.36
C ASP A 183 -19.71 4.45 -42.48
N ASP A 184 -18.96 3.77 -43.35
CA ASP A 184 -18.51 4.30 -44.64
C ASP A 184 -19.78 4.60 -45.46
N ASP A 185 -20.50 5.65 -45.08
CA ASP A 185 -21.54 6.29 -45.87
C ASP A 185 -20.81 7.11 -46.94
N ASP A 186 -20.18 6.38 -47.86
CA ASP A 186 -19.76 6.84 -49.18
C ASP A 186 -21.01 7.37 -49.91
N THR A 187 -21.37 8.61 -49.64
CA THR A 187 -22.26 9.39 -50.51
C THR A 187 -21.64 10.73 -50.88
N GLU A 188 -20.83 10.71 -51.95
CA GLU A 188 -21.01 11.63 -53.08
C GLU A 188 -20.50 11.06 -54.43
#